data_AF-A0A8T4BFF6-F1
#
_entry.id   AF-A0A8T4BFF6-F1
#
_cell.length_a   1.000
_cell.length_b   1.000
_cell.length_c   1.000
_cell.angle_alpha   90.00
_cell.angle_beta   90.00
_cell.angle_gamma   90.00
#
_symmetry.space_group_name_H-M   'P 1'
#
loop_
_entity.id
_entity.type
_entity.pdbx_description
1 polymer ?
#
loop_
_entity_poly.entity_id
_entity_poly.type
_entity_poly.pdbx_seq_one_letter_code
_entity_poly.pdbx_strand_id
1 'polypeptide(L)'
;MGASVGIGGLIVGISMLVVFSMAYQSITSQIDSGLERLDDADEPIPTFTIDDAILFDGAVVDSTIATAGTGYTNGTLASSTGGGGFAGEYTVDGSGAIVDVVITSHGDYATAPTLTITCATPCTGNSGTGSVVPTLGNAVYANFTNTGSSTIQFDDMWLFTNGTNPVPFDTAYTSSISSTNWFTGETLFLQWIDTGTIGHDRISMTVGPTTVGHNLA
;
A
#
# COMPACT_ATOMS: atom_id res chain seq x y z
N MET A 1 -39.81 -72.10 -27.68
CA MET A 1 -39.23 -70.75 -27.74
C MET A 1 -39.67 -70.00 -26.49
N GLY A 2 -38.77 -69.72 -25.53
CA GLY A 2 -39.17 -69.11 -24.25
C GLY A 2 -38.06 -68.48 -23.41
N ALA A 3 -36.78 -68.55 -23.83
CA ALA A 3 -35.65 -68.06 -23.04
C ALA A 3 -35.20 -66.62 -23.38
N SER A 4 -35.79 -65.96 -24.38
CA SER A 4 -35.28 -64.68 -24.93
C SER A 4 -35.75 -63.43 -24.16
N VAL A 5 -36.92 -63.48 -23.51
CA VAL A 5 -37.49 -62.32 -22.80
C VAL A 5 -36.74 -62.00 -21.49
N GLY A 6 -36.10 -63.00 -20.86
CA GLY A 6 -35.34 -62.81 -19.61
C GLY A 6 -33.98 -62.13 -19.81
N ILE A 7 -33.31 -62.34 -20.94
CA ILE A 7 -31.99 -61.75 -21.21
C ILE A 7 -32.12 -60.27 -21.58
N GLY A 8 -33.16 -59.89 -22.33
CA GLY A 8 -33.45 -58.49 -22.66
C GLY A 8 -33.76 -57.65 -21.42
N GLY A 9 -34.54 -58.18 -20.47
CA GLY A 9 -34.80 -57.52 -19.19
C GLY A 9 -33.54 -57.35 -18.32
N LEU A 10 -32.64 -58.33 -18.34
CA LEU A 10 -31.37 -58.25 -17.63
C LEU A 10 -30.42 -57.20 -18.23
N ILE A 11 -30.31 -57.15 -19.56
CA ILE A 11 -29.49 -56.16 -20.28
C ILE A 11 -30.01 -54.74 -20.03
N VAL A 12 -31.33 -54.53 -20.07
CA VAL A 12 -31.97 -53.24 -19.74
C VAL A 12 -31.73 -52.88 -18.27
N GLY A 13 -31.84 -53.84 -17.34
CA GLY A 13 -31.56 -53.60 -15.92
C GLY A 13 -30.11 -53.19 -15.65
N ILE A 14 -29.14 -53.85 -16.28
CA ILE A 14 -27.70 -53.53 -16.12
C ILE A 14 -27.37 -52.17 -16.74
N SER A 15 -27.91 -51.88 -17.92
CA SER A 15 -27.70 -50.56 -18.57
C SER A 15 -28.36 -49.42 -17.79
N MET A 16 -29.53 -49.65 -17.19
CA MET A 16 -30.18 -48.67 -16.32
C MET A 16 -29.39 -48.44 -15.02
N LEU A 17 -28.76 -49.48 -14.45
CA LEU A 17 -27.86 -49.36 -13.30
C LEU A 17 -26.59 -48.55 -13.64
N VAL A 18 -26.03 -48.71 -14.84
CA VAL A 18 -24.87 -47.92 -15.29
C VAL A 18 -25.24 -46.44 -15.43
N VAL A 19 -26.41 -46.13 -16.01
CA VAL A 19 -26.90 -44.75 -16.11
C VAL A 19 -27.18 -44.16 -14.73
N PHE A 20 -27.79 -44.91 -13.82
CA PHE A 20 -27.99 -44.46 -12.44
C PHE A 20 -26.67 -44.22 -11.70
N SER A 21 -25.65 -45.05 -11.93
CA SER A 21 -24.31 -44.85 -11.36
C SER A 21 -23.66 -43.57 -11.88
N MET A 22 -23.72 -43.32 -13.19
CA MET A 22 -23.21 -42.07 -13.79
C MET A 22 -23.99 -40.84 -13.31
N ALA A 23 -25.33 -40.94 -13.23
CA ALA A 23 -26.18 -39.88 -12.72
C ALA A 23 -25.87 -39.58 -11.24
N TYR A 24 -25.69 -40.62 -10.41
CA TYR A 24 -25.32 -40.47 -9.01
C TYR A 24 -23.98 -39.74 -8.86
N GLN A 25 -22.95 -40.16 -9.60
CA GLN A 25 -21.64 -39.48 -9.59
C GLN A 25 -21.75 -38.01 -10.04
N SER A 26 -22.57 -37.72 -11.05
CA SER A 26 -22.81 -36.35 -11.51
C SER A 26 -23.55 -35.49 -10.46
N ILE A 27 -24.54 -36.06 -9.77
CA ILE A 27 -25.28 -35.38 -8.72
C ILE A 27 -24.36 -35.12 -7.51
N THR A 28 -23.57 -36.10 -7.08
CA THR A 28 -22.60 -35.92 -6.00
C THR A 28 -21.61 -34.81 -6.34
N SER A 29 -21.05 -34.80 -7.55
CA SER A 29 -20.15 -33.72 -7.99
C SER A 29 -20.82 -32.34 -8.02
N GLN A 30 -22.10 -32.26 -8.38
CA GLN A 30 -22.85 -30.99 -8.33
C GLN A 30 -23.17 -30.55 -6.91
N ILE A 31 -23.42 -31.50 -5.99
CA ILE A 31 -23.64 -31.21 -4.57
C ILE A 31 -22.33 -30.68 -3.94
N ASP A 32 -21.20 -31.35 -4.19
CA ASP A 32 -19.90 -30.93 -3.67
C ASP A 32 -19.53 -29.52 -4.19
N SER A 33 -19.68 -29.29 -5.49
CA SER A 33 -19.45 -27.95 -6.08
C SER A 33 -20.47 -26.90 -5.60
N GLY A 34 -21.72 -27.32 -5.34
CA GLY A 34 -22.74 -26.44 -4.79
C GLY A 34 -22.43 -26.03 -3.36
N LEU A 35 -21.90 -26.94 -2.55
CA LEU A 35 -21.46 -26.68 -1.17
C LEU A 35 -20.24 -25.76 -1.14
N GLU A 36 -19.24 -26.01 -1.97
CA GLU A 36 -18.04 -25.16 -2.08
C GLU A 36 -18.40 -23.70 -2.41
N ARG A 37 -19.38 -23.49 -3.30
CA ARG A 37 -19.90 -22.15 -3.63
C ARG A 37 -20.70 -21.51 -2.50
N LEU A 38 -21.32 -22.30 -1.62
CA LEU A 38 -22.05 -21.79 -0.47
C LEU A 38 -21.07 -21.38 0.64
N ASP A 39 -20.01 -22.16 0.85
CA ASP A 39 -18.95 -21.82 1.79
C ASP A 39 -18.20 -20.54 1.35
N ASP A 40 -17.86 -20.42 0.06
CA ASP A 40 -17.26 -19.19 -0.50
C ASP A 40 -18.18 -17.97 -0.41
N ALA A 41 -19.49 -18.17 -0.48
CA ALA A 41 -20.48 -17.09 -0.40
C ALA A 41 -20.75 -16.62 1.04
N ASP A 42 -20.37 -17.41 2.04
CA ASP A 42 -20.52 -17.07 3.46
C ASP A 42 -19.34 -16.24 3.99
N GLU A 43 -18.22 -16.18 3.24
CA GLU A 43 -17.09 -15.32 3.61
C GLU A 43 -17.46 -13.84 3.49
N PRO A 44 -17.34 -13.04 4.56
CA PRO A 44 -17.67 -11.62 4.54
C PRO A 44 -16.82 -10.86 3.52
N ILE A 45 -17.50 -10.20 2.59
CA ILE A 45 -16.87 -9.34 1.59
C ILE A 45 -16.13 -8.19 2.30
N PRO A 46 -14.82 -7.99 2.05
CA PRO A 46 -14.07 -6.86 2.59
C PRO A 46 -14.73 -5.54 2.20
N THR A 47 -14.96 -4.66 3.17
CA THR A 47 -15.52 -3.33 2.92
C THR A 47 -14.73 -2.28 3.67
N PHE A 48 -14.38 -1.21 2.96
CA PHE A 48 -13.51 -0.15 3.47
C PHE A 48 -13.81 1.16 2.75
N THR A 49 -13.33 2.26 3.31
CA THR A 49 -13.43 3.60 2.74
C THR A 49 -12.06 4.25 2.61
N ILE A 50 -11.94 5.16 1.65
CA ILE A 50 -10.86 6.14 1.60
C ILE A 50 -11.49 7.43 2.12
N ASP A 51 -11.13 7.82 3.34
CA ASP A 51 -11.77 8.93 4.04
C ASP A 51 -11.25 10.28 3.54
N ASP A 52 -9.95 10.33 3.27
CA ASP A 52 -9.28 11.43 2.60
C ASP A 52 -8.08 10.92 1.79
N ALA A 53 -7.71 11.68 0.76
CA ALA A 53 -6.46 11.50 0.05
C ALA A 53 -6.01 12.83 -0.55
N ILE A 54 -4.79 13.24 -0.26
CA ILE A 54 -4.15 14.47 -0.74
C ILE A 54 -2.82 14.12 -1.42
N LEU A 55 -2.51 14.85 -2.48
CA LEU A 55 -1.25 14.76 -3.22
C LEU A 55 -0.46 16.05 -3.05
N PHE A 56 0.79 15.92 -2.61
CA PHE A 56 1.78 16.97 -2.72
C PHE A 56 2.63 16.72 -3.96
N ASP A 57 2.56 17.64 -4.92
CA ASP A 57 3.29 17.55 -6.19
C ASP A 57 4.73 18.05 -6.08
N GLY A 58 5.04 18.74 -4.98
CA GLY A 58 6.33 19.33 -4.70
C GLY A 58 6.93 18.85 -3.38
N ALA A 59 6.72 17.59 -3.02
CA ALA A 59 7.21 17.05 -1.77
C ALA A 59 8.74 16.84 -1.82
N VAL A 60 9.46 17.18 -0.74
CA VAL A 60 10.89 16.84 -0.65
C VAL A 60 11.00 15.36 -0.30
N VAL A 61 11.30 14.52 -1.28
CA VAL A 61 11.30 13.05 -1.12
C VAL A 61 12.67 12.47 -0.79
N ASP A 62 13.73 13.19 -1.16
CA ASP A 62 15.10 12.80 -0.92
C ASP A 62 15.98 14.04 -0.70
N SER A 63 17.17 13.84 -0.14
CA SER A 63 18.14 14.90 0.06
C SER A 63 19.56 14.41 -0.18
N THR A 64 20.34 15.21 -0.90
CA THR A 64 21.75 14.93 -1.17
C THR A 64 22.64 15.88 -0.40
N ILE A 65 23.60 15.35 0.35
CA ILE A 65 24.64 16.15 1.01
C ILE A 65 25.65 16.58 -0.07
N ALA A 66 25.52 17.81 -0.58
CA ALA A 66 26.41 18.37 -1.58
C ALA A 66 27.78 18.73 -0.98
N THR A 67 27.81 19.16 0.28
CA THR A 67 29.04 19.40 1.02
C THR A 67 28.78 19.11 2.49
N ALA A 68 29.54 18.18 3.08
CA ALA A 68 29.33 17.79 4.48
C ALA A 68 29.75 18.87 5.49
N GLY A 69 30.65 19.78 5.08
CA GLY A 69 31.21 20.81 5.96
C GLY A 69 32.02 20.23 7.13
N THR A 70 32.37 21.07 8.11
CA THR A 70 33.03 20.64 9.36
C THR A 70 32.58 21.49 10.54
N GLY A 71 32.75 20.97 11.76
CA GLY A 71 32.41 21.69 13.00
C GLY A 71 30.90 21.86 13.24
N TYR A 72 30.07 21.07 12.56
CA TYR A 72 28.64 20.95 12.88
C TYR A 72 28.44 20.03 14.08
N THR A 73 27.34 20.23 14.79
CA THR A 73 26.77 19.27 15.73
C THR A 73 25.43 18.78 15.17
N ASN A 74 24.91 17.66 15.68
CA ASN A 74 23.58 17.16 15.29
C ASN A 74 22.53 18.28 15.40
N GLY A 75 21.58 18.29 14.48
CA GLY A 75 20.65 19.40 14.38
C GLY A 75 19.50 19.13 13.43
N THR A 76 18.87 20.23 13.03
CA THR A 76 17.67 20.24 12.19
C THR A 76 17.93 20.93 10.86
N LEU A 77 17.20 20.49 9.84
CA LEU A 77 17.06 21.13 8.55
C LEU A 77 15.66 21.72 8.46
N ALA A 78 15.58 22.96 7.98
CA ALA A 78 14.33 23.61 7.64
C ALA A 78 14.48 24.33 6.30
N SER A 79 13.40 24.50 5.56
CA SER A 79 13.43 25.33 4.36
C SER A 79 13.61 26.81 4.73
N SER A 80 14.56 27.50 4.12
CA SER A 80 14.67 28.97 4.21
C SER A 80 13.85 29.71 3.16
N THR A 81 13.30 28.98 2.19
CA THR A 81 12.54 29.52 1.06
C THR A 81 11.33 28.63 0.80
N GLY A 82 10.21 29.24 0.40
CA GLY A 82 8.93 28.55 0.25
C GLY A 82 8.26 28.27 1.59
N GLY A 83 6.94 28.40 1.64
CA GLY A 83 6.12 28.16 2.85
C GLY A 83 5.70 26.71 3.03
N GLY A 84 6.40 25.75 2.40
CA GLY A 84 5.95 24.37 2.26
C GLY A 84 6.07 23.51 3.52
N GLY A 85 6.76 23.96 4.57
CA GLY A 85 6.80 23.27 5.87
C GLY A 85 7.73 22.04 5.94
N PHE A 86 8.76 21.97 5.11
CA PHE A 86 9.81 20.95 5.19
C PHE A 86 10.52 20.98 6.55
N ALA A 87 10.73 19.79 7.11
CA ALA A 87 11.56 19.58 8.28
C ALA A 87 12.36 18.28 8.13
N GLY A 88 13.59 18.30 8.63
CA GLY A 88 14.43 17.12 8.73
C GLY A 88 15.41 17.24 9.88
N GLU A 89 16.05 16.13 10.20
CA GLU A 89 17.15 16.06 11.15
C GLU A 89 18.40 15.58 10.42
N TYR A 90 19.56 16.00 10.90
CA TYR A 90 20.83 15.52 10.36
C TYR A 90 21.76 15.11 11.49
N THR A 91 22.61 14.13 11.20
CA THR A 91 23.65 13.67 12.11
C THR A 91 25.04 13.94 11.55
N VAL A 92 26.01 14.07 12.45
CA VAL A 92 27.41 14.35 12.12
C VAL A 92 28.34 13.27 12.61
N ASP A 93 29.52 13.17 12.00
CA ASP A 93 30.60 12.32 12.47
C ASP A 93 31.43 12.98 13.61
N GLY A 94 32.49 12.29 14.06
CA GLY A 94 33.38 12.80 15.11
C GLY A 94 34.18 14.05 14.74
N SER A 95 34.20 14.46 13.47
CA SER A 95 34.82 15.70 12.98
C SER A 95 33.81 16.84 12.80
N GLY A 96 32.51 16.56 13.00
CA GLY A 96 31.42 17.49 12.76
C GLY A 96 31.08 17.65 11.29
N ALA A 97 31.35 16.64 10.45
CA ALA A 97 30.89 16.58 9.06
C ALA A 97 29.51 15.91 9.00
N ILE A 98 28.58 16.45 8.22
CA ILE A 98 27.23 15.88 8.05
C ILE A 98 27.32 14.55 7.30
N VAL A 99 26.76 13.49 7.88
CA VAL A 99 26.85 12.13 7.32
C VAL A 99 25.51 11.52 6.96
N ASP A 100 24.42 11.98 7.59
CA ASP A 100 23.09 11.41 7.38
C ASP A 100 22.02 12.47 7.58
N VAL A 101 20.92 12.33 6.83
CA VAL A 101 19.77 13.22 6.85
C VAL A 101 18.50 12.39 6.85
N VAL A 102 17.62 12.66 7.82
CA VAL A 102 16.31 12.03 7.94
C VAL A 102 15.25 13.09 7.72
N ILE A 103 14.38 12.89 6.73
CA ILE A 103 13.24 13.78 6.46
C ILE A 103 12.12 13.43 7.44
N THR A 104 11.64 14.41 8.20
CA THR A 104 10.53 14.25 9.15
C THR A 104 9.24 14.89 8.66
N SER A 105 9.34 15.89 7.78
CA SER A 105 8.24 16.50 7.05
C SER A 105 8.69 16.81 5.63
N HIS A 106 7.98 16.28 4.63
CA HIS A 106 8.33 16.47 3.22
C HIS A 106 7.97 17.87 2.72
N GLY A 107 6.94 18.49 3.29
CA GLY A 107 6.37 19.75 2.82
C GLY A 107 5.83 19.70 1.39
N ASP A 108 5.42 20.85 0.86
CA ASP A 108 4.94 20.98 -0.53
C ASP A 108 5.46 22.28 -1.20
N TYR A 109 6.16 22.14 -2.32
CA TYR A 109 6.91 23.21 -2.96
C TYR A 109 6.81 23.18 -4.49
N ALA A 110 6.32 24.26 -5.09
CA ALA A 110 6.34 24.43 -6.55
C ALA A 110 7.76 24.52 -7.16
N THR A 111 8.78 24.78 -6.34
CA THR A 111 10.19 24.84 -6.76
C THR A 111 11.07 24.41 -5.60
N ALA A 112 12.14 23.68 -5.89
CA ALA A 112 13.02 23.10 -4.88
C ALA A 112 13.48 24.17 -3.86
N PRO A 113 13.18 23.99 -2.56
CA PRO A 113 13.55 24.97 -1.54
C PRO A 113 15.06 24.92 -1.27
N THR A 114 15.60 26.04 -0.81
CA THR A 114 16.92 26.06 -0.15
C THR A 114 16.77 25.58 1.28
N LEU A 115 17.62 24.66 1.71
CA LEU A 115 17.64 24.15 3.08
C LEU A 115 18.64 24.92 3.94
N THR A 116 18.26 25.18 5.19
CA THR A 116 19.10 25.82 6.19
C THR A 116 19.42 24.83 7.29
N ILE A 117 20.72 24.72 7.56
CA ILE A 117 21.27 23.85 8.59
C ILE A 117 21.30 24.61 9.90
N THR A 118 20.60 24.08 10.91
CA THR A 118 20.56 24.65 12.25
C THR A 118 21.05 23.60 13.25
N CYS A 119 22.18 23.88 13.90
CA CYS A 119 22.68 22.99 14.94
C CYS A 119 21.81 23.05 16.19
N ALA A 120 21.51 21.91 16.81
CA ALA A 120 20.74 21.86 18.06
C ALA A 120 21.50 22.51 19.22
N THR A 121 22.82 22.40 19.22
CA THR A 121 23.75 23.17 20.06
C THR A 121 24.55 24.12 19.18
N PRO A 122 24.94 25.33 19.64
CA PRO A 122 25.68 26.25 18.80
C PRO A 122 26.91 25.58 18.18
N CYS A 123 26.97 25.55 16.85
CA CYS A 123 28.09 24.95 16.14
C CYS A 123 29.38 25.70 16.52
N THR A 124 30.40 25.00 17.03
CA THR A 124 31.68 25.62 17.41
C THR A 124 32.71 25.42 16.30
N GLY A 125 33.05 26.46 15.53
CA GLY A 125 34.09 26.41 14.50
C GLY A 125 33.62 26.82 13.09
N ASN A 126 34.22 26.23 12.04
CA ASN A 126 34.04 26.50 10.60
C ASN A 126 32.65 26.08 10.03
N SER A 127 31.58 26.33 10.78
CA SER A 127 30.21 26.03 10.38
C SER A 127 29.76 27.07 9.33
N GLY A 128 29.37 26.63 8.14
CA GLY A 128 28.89 27.52 7.07
C GLY A 128 29.16 27.04 5.64
N THR A 129 29.99 26.00 5.46
CA THR A 129 30.24 25.39 4.14
C THR A 129 29.38 24.15 3.87
N GLY A 130 28.70 23.64 4.89
CA GLY A 130 27.77 22.52 4.74
C GLY A 130 26.59 22.91 3.86
N SER A 131 26.20 22.02 2.95
CA SER A 131 25.07 22.20 2.05
C SER A 131 24.37 20.87 1.79
N VAL A 132 23.05 20.89 1.94
CA VAL A 132 22.15 19.78 1.63
C VAL A 132 21.15 20.27 0.59
N VAL A 133 21.01 19.51 -0.49
CA VAL A 133 20.16 19.85 -1.63
C VAL A 133 18.96 18.90 -1.64
N PRO A 134 17.72 19.41 -1.61
CA PRO A 134 16.53 18.57 -1.66
C PRO A 134 16.22 18.13 -3.09
N THR A 135 15.70 16.93 -3.21
CA THR A 135 15.08 16.40 -4.45
C THR A 135 13.57 16.44 -4.26
N LEU A 136 12.88 17.08 -5.21
CA LEU A 136 11.42 17.08 -5.22
C LEU A 136 10.87 15.83 -5.89
N GLY A 137 9.71 15.40 -5.44
CA GLY A 137 8.91 14.32 -6.00
C GLY A 137 7.48 14.43 -5.50
N ASN A 138 6.78 13.30 -5.49
CA ASN A 138 5.38 13.22 -5.10
C ASN A 138 5.22 12.53 -3.73
N ALA A 139 4.32 13.06 -2.91
CA ALA A 139 3.88 12.40 -1.68
C ALA A 139 2.35 12.32 -1.65
N VAL A 140 1.82 11.11 -1.51
CA VAL A 140 0.39 10.89 -1.28
C VAL A 140 0.18 10.58 0.19
N TYR A 141 -0.73 11.32 0.81
CA TYR A 141 -1.23 11.05 2.14
C TYR A 141 -2.69 10.63 2.04
N ALA A 142 -3.03 9.47 2.58
CA ALA A 142 -4.41 8.98 2.53
C ALA A 142 -4.78 8.25 3.81
N ASN A 143 -6.01 8.46 4.27
CA ASN A 143 -6.60 7.72 5.37
C ASN A 143 -7.58 6.68 4.83
N PHE A 144 -7.37 5.43 5.22
CA PHE A 144 -8.23 4.31 4.87
C PHE A 144 -8.88 3.78 6.13
N THR A 145 -10.20 3.54 6.13
CA THR A 145 -10.90 2.91 7.28
C THR A 145 -11.53 1.57 6.88
N ASN A 146 -11.27 0.52 7.68
CA ASN A 146 -11.95 -0.77 7.51
C ASN A 146 -13.34 -0.65 8.14
N THR A 147 -14.36 -0.46 7.30
CA THR A 147 -15.75 -0.33 7.73
C THR A 147 -16.50 -1.67 7.74
N GLY A 148 -15.81 -2.75 7.37
CA GLY A 148 -16.37 -4.09 7.26
C GLY A 148 -16.35 -4.88 8.55
N SER A 149 -16.73 -6.15 8.46
CA SER A 149 -16.80 -7.07 9.61
C SER A 149 -15.65 -8.07 9.67
N SER A 150 -14.74 -8.05 8.70
CA SER A 150 -13.59 -8.95 8.61
C SER A 150 -12.26 -8.19 8.70
N THR A 151 -11.28 -8.89 9.25
CA THR A 151 -9.88 -8.46 9.25
C THR A 151 -9.30 -8.69 7.85
N ILE A 152 -8.58 -7.70 7.33
CA ILE A 152 -7.95 -7.75 6.00
C ILE A 152 -6.42 -7.86 6.18
N GLN A 153 -5.73 -8.68 5.39
CA GLN A 153 -4.27 -8.72 5.42
C GLN A 153 -3.69 -7.75 4.37
N PHE A 154 -2.57 -7.09 4.68
CA PHE A 154 -1.94 -6.13 3.77
C PHE A 154 -1.50 -6.76 2.45
N ASP A 155 -1.13 -8.04 2.46
CA ASP A 155 -0.70 -8.79 1.27
C ASP A 155 -1.83 -8.98 0.24
N ASP A 156 -3.09 -8.90 0.68
CA ASP A 156 -4.28 -9.01 -0.16
C ASP A 156 -4.73 -7.65 -0.74
N MET A 157 -4.02 -6.57 -0.40
CA MET A 157 -4.38 -5.19 -0.74
C MET A 157 -3.48 -4.65 -1.86
N TRP A 158 -4.13 -4.05 -2.86
CA TRP A 158 -3.43 -3.46 -4.01
C TRP A 158 -3.84 -2.01 -4.19
N LEU A 159 -2.84 -1.13 -4.30
CA LEU A 159 -2.99 0.27 -4.62
C LEU A 159 -2.76 0.51 -6.10
N PHE A 160 -3.49 1.48 -6.64
CA PHE A 160 -3.41 1.89 -8.04
C PHE A 160 -3.46 3.41 -8.12
N THR A 161 -2.75 3.96 -9.09
CA THR A 161 -2.83 5.38 -9.44
C THR A 161 -3.42 5.51 -10.84
N ASN A 162 -4.47 6.30 -10.98
CA ASN A 162 -5.24 6.46 -12.23
C ASN A 162 -5.73 5.13 -12.85
N GLY A 163 -5.87 4.07 -12.04
CA GLY A 163 -6.25 2.73 -12.53
C GLY A 163 -5.12 1.97 -13.25
N THR A 164 -3.88 2.43 -13.13
CA THR A 164 -2.68 1.80 -13.71
C THR A 164 -1.68 1.47 -12.61
N ASN A 165 -0.63 0.70 -12.96
CA ASN A 165 0.53 0.41 -12.11
C ASN A 165 0.15 -0.10 -10.71
N PRO A 166 -0.36 -1.35 -10.60
CA PRO A 166 -0.66 -1.94 -9.31
C PRO A 166 0.60 -2.02 -8.42
N VAL A 167 0.48 -1.51 -7.20
CA VAL A 167 1.51 -1.59 -6.18
C VAL A 167 0.93 -2.30 -4.95
N PRO A 168 1.59 -3.35 -4.44
CA PRO A 168 1.19 -4.00 -3.19
C PRO A 168 1.14 -3.00 -2.03
N PHE A 169 0.11 -3.06 -1.19
CA PHE A 169 -0.04 -2.11 -0.09
C PHE A 169 1.12 -2.19 0.91
N ASP A 170 1.62 -3.39 1.21
CA ASP A 170 2.76 -3.62 2.10
C ASP A 170 4.05 -2.89 1.67
N THR A 171 4.27 -2.73 0.37
CA THR A 171 5.44 -2.02 -0.17
C THR A 171 5.33 -0.50 -0.04
N ALA A 172 4.11 0.04 -0.11
CA ALA A 172 3.87 1.47 -0.01
C ALA A 172 3.60 1.93 1.44
N TYR A 173 3.06 1.05 2.27
CA TYR A 173 2.66 1.34 3.64
C TYR A 173 3.85 1.23 4.60
N THR A 174 4.36 2.38 5.02
CA THR A 174 5.39 2.49 6.04
C THR A 174 4.73 2.59 7.42
N SER A 175 4.51 1.45 8.06
CA SER A 175 3.84 1.42 9.36
C SER A 175 4.82 1.60 10.53
N SER A 176 4.34 2.21 11.61
CA SER A 176 4.96 2.11 12.94
C SER A 176 4.46 0.92 13.76
N ILE A 177 3.55 0.12 13.22
CA ILE A 177 2.83 -0.97 13.89
C ILE A 177 3.19 -2.31 13.27
N SER A 178 3.71 -3.25 14.08
CA SER A 178 4.22 -4.55 13.60
C SER A 178 3.15 -5.53 13.09
N SER A 179 1.90 -5.10 12.92
CA SER A 179 0.80 -5.93 12.41
C SER A 179 0.67 -5.76 10.91
N THR A 180 0.53 -6.88 10.19
CA THR A 180 0.14 -6.92 8.77
C THR A 180 -1.36 -7.09 8.57
N ASN A 181 -2.12 -7.09 9.67
CA ASN A 181 -3.57 -7.22 9.68
C ASN A 181 -4.22 -5.86 9.95
N TRP A 182 -5.23 -5.55 9.15
CA TRP A 182 -6.10 -4.39 9.26
C TRP A 182 -7.44 -4.77 9.91
N PHE A 183 -7.65 -4.34 11.14
CA PHE A 183 -8.83 -4.74 11.91
C PHE A 183 -10.06 -3.88 11.61
N THR A 184 -11.25 -4.44 11.85
CA THR A 184 -12.51 -3.70 11.75
C THR A 184 -12.50 -2.43 12.61
N GLY A 185 -12.87 -1.30 12.00
CA GLY A 185 -12.94 0.01 12.62
C GLY A 185 -11.61 0.74 12.73
N GLU A 186 -10.51 0.13 12.27
CA GLU A 186 -9.19 0.76 12.28
C GLU A 186 -9.02 1.69 11.06
N THR A 187 -8.41 2.84 11.31
CA THR A 187 -7.97 3.78 10.26
C THR A 187 -6.45 3.67 10.09
N LEU A 188 -6.02 3.39 8.87
CA LEU A 188 -4.60 3.38 8.48
C LEU A 188 -4.25 4.67 7.76
N PHE A 189 -3.12 5.25 8.14
CA PHE A 189 -2.55 6.41 7.47
C PHE A 189 -1.44 5.98 6.51
N LEU A 190 -1.68 6.11 5.21
CA LEU A 190 -0.68 5.85 4.19
C LEU A 190 0.12 7.12 3.90
N GLN A 191 1.44 6.97 3.93
CA GLN A 191 2.38 7.92 3.34
C GLN A 191 3.13 7.23 2.21
N TRP A 192 2.73 7.51 0.97
CA TRP A 192 3.36 6.95 -0.21
C TRP A 192 4.24 8.00 -0.89
N ILE A 193 5.55 7.77 -0.85
CA ILE A 193 6.57 8.68 -1.38
C ILE A 193 7.15 8.10 -2.67
N ASP A 194 7.22 8.92 -3.72
CA ASP A 194 7.83 8.53 -5.00
C ASP A 194 8.64 9.69 -5.59
N THR A 195 9.75 9.35 -6.27
CA THR A 195 10.66 10.33 -6.90
C THR A 195 10.30 10.61 -8.37
N GLY A 196 9.45 9.79 -8.97
CA GLY A 196 8.83 9.98 -10.27
C GLY A 196 7.43 10.54 -10.15
N THR A 197 6.66 10.47 -11.24
CA THR A 197 5.29 10.98 -11.30
C THR A 197 4.33 9.94 -10.73
N ILE A 198 3.75 10.23 -9.56
CA ILE A 198 2.54 9.55 -9.10
C ILE A 198 1.37 10.05 -9.95
N GLY A 199 0.48 9.16 -10.39
CA GLY A 199 -0.71 9.58 -11.15
C GLY A 199 -1.51 10.63 -10.38
N HIS A 200 -1.69 11.82 -10.96
CA HIS A 200 -2.10 13.02 -10.24
C HIS A 200 -3.59 13.13 -9.92
N ASP A 201 -4.44 12.24 -10.43
CA ASP A 201 -5.89 12.47 -10.39
C ASP A 201 -6.61 11.57 -9.40
N ARG A 202 -6.19 10.30 -9.26
CA ARG A 202 -6.95 9.30 -8.49
C ARG A 202 -6.06 8.23 -7.88
N ILE A 203 -6.30 7.95 -6.59
CA ILE A 203 -5.86 6.73 -5.92
C ILE A 203 -7.02 5.75 -5.84
N SER A 204 -6.75 4.46 -6.02
CA SER A 204 -7.73 3.41 -5.74
C SER A 204 -7.08 2.22 -5.07
N MET A 205 -7.84 1.56 -4.22
CA MET A 205 -7.43 0.37 -3.49
C MET A 205 -8.39 -0.78 -3.79
N THR A 206 -7.83 -1.97 -3.98
CA THR A 206 -8.59 -3.20 -4.21
C THR A 206 -8.22 -4.25 -3.18
N VAL A 207 -9.24 -4.92 -2.62
CA VAL A 207 -9.12 -6.07 -1.72
C VAL A 207 -10.16 -7.10 -2.14
N GLY A 208 -9.69 -8.26 -2.62
CA GLY A 208 -10.58 -9.27 -3.20
C GLY A 208 -11.49 -8.69 -4.29
N PRO A 209 -12.83 -8.81 -4.17
CA PRO A 209 -13.78 -8.26 -5.15
C PRO A 209 -14.10 -6.77 -4.96
N THR A 210 -13.61 -6.12 -3.89
CA THR A 210 -13.96 -4.74 -3.55
C THR A 210 -12.88 -3.78 -4.04
N THR A 211 -13.29 -2.78 -4.82
CA THR A 211 -12.42 -1.66 -5.25
C THR A 211 -13.04 -0.33 -4.87
N VAL A 212 -12.27 0.53 -4.21
CA VAL A 212 -12.67 1.90 -3.87
C VAL A 212 -11.66 2.87 -4.46
N GLY A 213 -12.14 3.97 -5.04
CA GLY A 213 -11.31 5.03 -5.61
C GLY A 213 -11.66 6.39 -5.01
N HIS A 214 -10.65 7.24 -4.89
CA HIS A 214 -10.76 8.60 -4.40
C HIS A 214 -9.91 9.53 -5.27
N ASN A 215 -10.46 10.69 -5.61
CA ASN A 215 -9.70 11.69 -6.37
C ASN A 215 -8.73 12.41 -5.45
N LEU A 216 -7.51 12.65 -5.92
CA LEU A 216 -6.53 13.40 -5.15
C LEU A 216 -6.92 14.88 -5.22
N ALA A 217 -7.03 15.52 -4.05
CA ALA A 217 -7.43 16.92 -3.90
C ALA A 217 -6.30 17.77 -3.33
#